data_AF-A0AAN6AW33-F1
#
_entry.id   AF-A0AAN6AW33-F1
#
_cell.length_a   1.000
_cell.length_b   1.000
_cell.length_c   1.000
_cell.angle_alpha   90.00
_cell.angle_beta   90.00
_cell.angle_gamma   90.00
#
_symmetry.space_group_name_H-M   'P 1'
#
loop_
_entity.id
_entity.type
_entity.pdbx_description
1 polymer ?
#
loop_
_entity_poly.entity_id
_entity_poly.type
_entity_poly.pdbx_seq_one_letter_code
_entity_poly.pdbx_strand_id
1 'polypeptide(L)'
;MPRRSILSAAERESLLALPDTKDELIRHYTFSESDLSIIRQRRGPANRLGFAVQLCYLRFPGVILGADEPPFPPLLRLVANQLKVGIESWDEYGQREQTRREHLVELQTVFGFQPFTIGHYRQAVQLLTELAMQTDKGIVLARALIEHLRRQSVIVPALNAVERASAEAITRAVFFNRLGEIRDRSFEQQRYRASGLNLVTAAIVLWNTVYLERAANALRGHGQAVDDGLLQYLSPLGWEHINLTGDYLWRSSAKIGAGKFRPLRPLQPA
;
A
#
# COMPACT_ATOMS: atom_id res chain seq x y z
N MET A 1 11.25 -2.86 17.84
CA MET A 1 9.78 -2.94 17.88
C MET A 1 9.27 -3.31 16.49
N PRO A 2 8.41 -4.34 16.35
CA PRO A 2 7.84 -4.70 15.05
C PRO A 2 6.97 -3.53 14.56
N ARG A 3 7.22 -3.04 13.34
CA ARG A 3 6.40 -1.99 12.73
C ARG A 3 4.99 -2.55 12.52
N ARG A 4 3.97 -1.92 13.12
CA ARG A 4 2.56 -2.25 12.88
C ARG A 4 2.26 -2.15 11.38
N SER A 5 1.55 -3.15 10.86
CA SER A 5 1.06 -3.15 9.49
C SER A 5 0.10 -1.99 9.26
N ILE A 6 0.29 -1.24 8.17
CA ILE A 6 -0.64 -0.17 7.79
C ILE A 6 -1.83 -0.67 6.95
N LEU A 7 -1.79 -1.94 6.49
CA LEU A 7 -2.88 -2.60 5.79
C LEU A 7 -3.40 -3.79 6.61
N SER A 8 -4.70 -3.99 6.58
CA SER A 8 -5.38 -5.21 7.00
C SER A 8 -5.15 -6.35 6.00
N ALA A 9 -5.48 -7.58 6.39
CA ALA A 9 -5.39 -8.74 5.50
C ALA A 9 -6.31 -8.59 4.26
N ALA A 10 -7.54 -8.13 4.47
CA ALA A 10 -8.51 -7.89 3.39
C ALA A 10 -8.02 -6.79 2.41
N GLU A 11 -7.39 -5.73 2.93
CA GLU A 11 -6.80 -4.68 2.10
C GLU A 11 -5.66 -5.21 1.23
N ARG A 12 -4.77 -6.05 1.78
CA ARG A 12 -3.69 -6.69 1.01
C ARG A 12 -4.23 -7.54 -0.13
N GLU A 13 -5.25 -8.35 0.15
CA GLU A 13 -5.90 -9.19 -0.86
C GLU A 13 -6.53 -8.32 -1.96
N SER A 14 -7.23 -7.24 -1.58
CA SER A 14 -7.88 -6.32 -2.52
C SER A 14 -6.92 -5.56 -3.46
N LEU A 15 -5.64 -5.41 -3.08
CA LEU A 15 -4.66 -4.68 -3.88
C LEU A 15 -4.18 -5.47 -5.10
N LEU A 16 -4.15 -6.79 -4.98
CA LEU A 16 -3.69 -7.71 -6.01
C LEU A 16 -4.81 -8.62 -6.55
N ALA A 17 -6.05 -8.34 -6.16
CA ALA A 17 -7.23 -9.06 -6.62
C ALA A 17 -7.31 -9.03 -8.15
N LEU A 18 -7.43 -10.23 -8.73
CA LEU A 18 -7.65 -10.42 -10.16
C LEU A 18 -9.12 -10.13 -10.51
N PRO A 19 -9.39 -9.60 -11.71
CA PRO A 19 -10.76 -9.35 -12.14
C PRO A 19 -11.54 -10.67 -12.26
N ASP A 20 -12.75 -10.71 -11.72
CA ASP A 20 -13.64 -11.86 -11.74
C ASP A 20 -14.74 -11.75 -12.81
N THR A 21 -14.95 -10.55 -13.36
CA THR A 21 -15.89 -10.31 -14.45
C THR A 21 -15.28 -10.56 -15.82
N LYS A 22 -16.10 -11.07 -16.74
CA LYS A 22 -15.66 -11.37 -18.12
C LYS A 22 -15.14 -10.14 -18.86
N ASP A 23 -15.78 -8.99 -18.67
CA ASP A 23 -15.43 -7.76 -19.38
C ASP A 23 -14.08 -7.19 -18.91
N GLU A 24 -13.81 -7.23 -17.60
CA GLU A 24 -12.53 -6.82 -17.05
C GLU A 24 -11.40 -7.79 -17.43
N LEU A 25 -11.68 -9.10 -17.43
CA LEU A 25 -10.77 -10.12 -17.93
C LEU A 25 -10.37 -9.84 -19.39
N ILE A 26 -11.33 -9.54 -20.27
CA ILE A 26 -11.06 -9.18 -21.67
C ILE A 26 -10.23 -7.89 -21.74
N ARG A 27 -10.60 -6.86 -20.95
CA ARG A 27 -9.90 -5.57 -20.93
C ARG A 27 -8.42 -5.70 -20.56
N HIS A 28 -8.09 -6.57 -19.61
CA HIS A 28 -6.72 -6.72 -19.11
C HIS A 28 -5.90 -7.78 -19.84
N TYR A 29 -6.54 -8.81 -20.42
CA TYR A 29 -5.86 -10.03 -20.89
C TYR A 29 -6.05 -10.36 -22.37
N THR A 30 -6.60 -9.45 -23.17
CA THR A 30 -6.64 -9.62 -24.63
C THR A 30 -5.23 -9.44 -25.22
N PHE A 31 -4.81 -10.38 -26.06
CA PHE A 31 -3.55 -10.31 -26.79
C PHE A 31 -3.70 -9.58 -28.12
N SER A 32 -2.75 -8.70 -28.42
CA SER A 32 -2.57 -8.14 -29.75
C SER A 32 -1.93 -9.16 -30.70
N GLU A 33 -1.98 -8.91 -32.01
CA GLU A 33 -1.28 -9.76 -32.99
C GLU A 33 0.23 -9.82 -32.76
N SER A 34 0.85 -8.72 -32.30
CA SER A 34 2.26 -8.71 -31.90
C SER A 34 2.52 -9.64 -30.71
N ASP A 35 1.63 -9.62 -29.70
CA ASP A 35 1.75 -10.51 -28.54
C ASP A 35 1.68 -11.97 -28.99
N LEU A 36 0.66 -12.30 -29.81
CA LEU A 36 0.45 -13.65 -30.32
C LEU A 36 1.64 -14.12 -31.17
N SER A 37 2.24 -13.24 -31.96
CA SER A 37 3.44 -13.56 -32.74
C SER A 37 4.61 -13.97 -31.84
N ILE A 38 4.87 -13.20 -30.78
CA ILE A 38 5.94 -13.49 -29.81
C ILE A 38 5.64 -14.79 -29.05
N ILE A 39 4.40 -14.99 -28.59
CA ILE A 39 3.99 -16.20 -27.87
C ILE A 39 4.17 -17.44 -28.76
N ARG A 40 3.75 -17.38 -30.04
CA ARG A 40 3.82 -18.52 -30.98
C ARG A 40 5.24 -18.99 -31.27
N GLN A 41 6.26 -18.15 -31.08
CA GLN A 41 7.67 -18.52 -31.20
C GLN A 41 8.10 -19.58 -30.16
N ARG A 42 7.38 -19.71 -29.04
CA ARG A 42 7.68 -20.73 -28.04
C ARG A 42 7.36 -22.14 -28.57
N ARG A 43 8.24 -23.10 -28.30
CA ARG A 43 8.09 -24.49 -28.73
C ARG A 43 7.17 -25.25 -27.77
N GLY A 44 6.09 -25.83 -28.30
CA GLY A 44 5.13 -26.65 -27.55
C GLY A 44 3.98 -25.84 -26.92
N PRO A 45 2.79 -26.45 -26.76
CA PRO A 45 1.60 -25.76 -26.23
C PRO A 45 1.79 -25.32 -24.77
N ALA A 46 2.45 -26.13 -23.93
CA ALA A 46 2.76 -25.82 -22.54
C ALA A 46 3.56 -24.53 -22.38
N ASN A 47 4.64 -24.36 -23.16
CA ASN A 47 5.47 -23.17 -23.09
C ASN A 47 4.77 -21.91 -23.61
N ARG A 48 3.93 -22.05 -24.65
CA ARG A 48 3.11 -20.93 -25.16
C ARG A 48 2.10 -20.47 -24.12
N LEU A 49 1.39 -21.41 -23.51
CA LEU A 49 0.42 -21.13 -22.46
C LEU A 49 1.11 -20.52 -21.24
N GLY A 50 2.20 -21.12 -20.79
CA GLY A 50 3.02 -20.65 -19.69
C GLY A 50 3.53 -19.22 -19.84
N PHE A 51 4.14 -18.94 -20.99
CA PHE A 51 4.64 -17.60 -21.35
C PHE A 51 3.51 -16.56 -21.37
N ALA A 52 2.37 -16.91 -21.96
CA ALA A 52 1.22 -16.02 -22.06
C ALA A 52 0.56 -15.73 -20.70
N VAL A 53 0.45 -16.73 -19.84
CA VAL A 53 -0.06 -16.53 -18.46
C VAL A 53 0.89 -15.64 -17.66
N GLN A 54 2.21 -15.85 -17.74
CA GLN A 54 3.16 -14.95 -17.08
C GLN A 54 3.05 -13.51 -17.59
N LEU A 55 2.90 -13.31 -18.90
CA LEU A 55 2.64 -12.00 -19.49
C LEU A 55 1.38 -11.35 -18.91
N CYS A 56 0.28 -12.10 -18.75
CA CYS A 56 -0.95 -11.59 -18.15
C CYS A 56 -0.74 -11.13 -16.72
N TYR A 57 -0.06 -11.89 -15.87
CA TYR A 57 0.22 -11.51 -14.48
C TYR A 57 1.10 -10.25 -14.38
N LEU A 58 2.07 -10.09 -15.29
CA LEU A 58 2.90 -8.89 -15.38
C LEU A 58 2.12 -7.67 -15.89
N ARG A 59 1.11 -7.84 -16.76
CA ARG A 59 0.22 -6.76 -17.20
C ARG A 59 -0.75 -6.33 -16.09
N PHE A 60 -1.38 -7.31 -15.44
CA PHE A 60 -2.25 -7.12 -14.30
C PHE A 60 -2.32 -8.40 -13.45
N PRO A 61 -2.00 -8.34 -12.15
CA PRO A 61 -1.91 -7.15 -11.31
C PRO A 61 -0.51 -6.50 -11.26
N GLY A 62 0.43 -6.94 -12.09
CA GLY A 62 1.80 -6.40 -12.14
C GLY A 62 2.81 -7.23 -11.35
N VAL A 63 2.51 -8.49 -11.04
CA VAL A 63 3.31 -9.37 -10.18
C VAL A 63 3.86 -10.57 -10.95
N ILE A 64 4.81 -11.27 -10.36
CA ILE A 64 5.32 -12.55 -10.87
C ILE A 64 4.51 -13.66 -10.22
N LEU A 65 3.95 -14.57 -11.02
CA LEU A 65 3.31 -15.79 -10.52
C LEU A 65 4.36 -16.76 -9.96
N GLY A 66 4.18 -17.19 -8.70
CA GLY A 66 5.09 -18.11 -8.02
C GLY A 66 5.20 -19.48 -8.70
N ALA A 67 6.32 -20.19 -8.50
CA ALA A 67 6.54 -21.54 -9.04
C ALA A 67 5.43 -22.52 -8.62
N ASP A 68 5.08 -22.48 -7.34
CA ASP A 68 4.14 -23.40 -6.69
C ASP A 68 2.69 -22.89 -6.68
N GLU A 69 2.44 -21.71 -7.27
CA GLU A 69 1.13 -21.08 -7.28
C GLU A 69 0.38 -21.42 -8.59
N PRO A 70 -0.81 -22.03 -8.53
CA PRO A 70 -1.62 -22.23 -9.71
C PRO A 70 -2.15 -20.90 -10.24
N PRO A 71 -2.28 -20.73 -11.56
CA PRO A 71 -2.83 -19.51 -12.13
C PRO A 71 -4.33 -19.43 -11.86
N PHE A 72 -4.85 -18.21 -11.83
CA PHE A 72 -6.27 -17.98 -11.65
C PHE A 72 -7.10 -18.65 -12.76
N PRO A 73 -8.03 -19.57 -12.44
CA PRO A 73 -8.67 -20.41 -13.45
C PRO A 73 -9.42 -19.67 -14.56
N PRO A 74 -10.16 -18.56 -14.29
CA PRO A 74 -10.79 -17.77 -15.35
C PRO A 74 -9.78 -17.18 -16.36
N LEU A 75 -8.64 -16.69 -15.85
CA LEU A 75 -7.54 -16.18 -16.68
C LEU A 75 -6.93 -17.31 -17.51
N LEU A 76 -6.64 -18.46 -16.89
CA LEU A 76 -6.07 -19.62 -17.59
C LEU A 76 -6.94 -20.07 -18.76
N ARG A 77 -8.26 -20.21 -18.54
CA ARG A 77 -9.21 -20.58 -19.60
C ARG A 77 -9.26 -19.56 -20.72
N LEU A 78 -9.26 -18.28 -20.38
CA LEU A 78 -9.28 -17.20 -21.36
C LEU A 78 -8.01 -17.20 -22.23
N VAL A 79 -6.84 -17.37 -21.62
CA VAL A 79 -5.56 -17.43 -22.34
C VAL A 79 -5.50 -18.68 -23.23
N ALA A 80 -5.89 -19.85 -22.71
CA ALA A 80 -5.92 -21.09 -23.48
C ALA A 80 -6.81 -20.99 -24.72
N ASN A 81 -7.99 -20.38 -24.57
CA ASN A 81 -8.91 -20.12 -25.68
C ASN A 81 -8.31 -19.18 -26.73
N GLN A 82 -7.65 -18.09 -26.32
CA GLN A 82 -6.99 -17.17 -27.26
C GLN A 82 -5.86 -17.85 -28.05
N LEU A 83 -5.14 -18.78 -27.42
CA LEU A 83 -4.03 -19.51 -28.05
C LEU A 83 -4.48 -20.77 -28.81
N LYS A 84 -5.74 -21.18 -28.66
CA LYS A 84 -6.28 -22.44 -29.20
C LYS A 84 -5.50 -23.67 -28.71
N VAL A 85 -5.18 -23.69 -27.42
CA VAL A 85 -4.51 -24.80 -26.73
C VAL A 85 -5.39 -25.30 -25.57
N GLY A 86 -5.15 -26.53 -25.11
CA GLY A 86 -5.84 -27.07 -23.94
C GLY A 86 -5.29 -26.51 -22.63
N ILE A 87 -6.14 -26.42 -21.59
CA ILE A 87 -5.74 -25.96 -20.26
C ILE A 87 -4.81 -26.95 -19.56
N GLU A 88 -4.92 -28.24 -19.89
CA GLU A 88 -4.09 -29.34 -19.44
C GLU A 88 -2.62 -29.18 -19.84
N SER A 89 -2.34 -28.38 -20.88
CA SER A 89 -0.96 -28.04 -21.24
C SER A 89 -0.24 -27.26 -20.14
N TRP A 90 -0.95 -26.68 -19.18
CA TRP A 90 -0.35 -26.02 -18.02
C TRP A 90 0.40 -27.01 -17.12
N ASP A 91 -0.08 -28.25 -16.99
CA ASP A 91 0.51 -29.24 -16.08
C ASP A 91 1.92 -29.68 -16.52
N GLU A 92 2.23 -29.51 -17.81
CA GLU A 92 3.55 -29.74 -18.38
C GLU A 92 4.45 -28.49 -18.31
N TYR A 93 3.89 -27.31 -18.01
CA TYR A 93 4.63 -26.05 -18.02
C TYR A 93 5.49 -25.87 -16.78
N GLY A 94 6.78 -25.61 -16.97
CA GLY A 94 7.66 -25.17 -15.89
C GLY A 94 8.07 -26.29 -14.92
N GLN A 95 8.00 -27.56 -15.31
CA GLN A 95 8.57 -28.69 -14.56
C GLN A 95 10.05 -28.46 -14.18
N ARG A 96 10.77 -27.68 -14.99
CA ARG A 96 12.08 -27.12 -14.67
C ARG A 96 11.94 -25.64 -14.37
N GLU A 97 12.33 -25.22 -13.17
CA GLU A 97 12.30 -23.81 -12.74
C GLU A 97 13.05 -22.87 -13.71
N GLN A 98 14.12 -23.38 -14.35
CA GLN A 98 14.90 -22.66 -15.35
C GLN A 98 14.05 -22.10 -16.50
N THR A 99 13.09 -22.88 -17.03
CA THR A 99 12.21 -22.45 -18.14
C THR A 99 11.38 -21.22 -17.75
N ARG A 100 10.86 -21.20 -16.51
CA ARG A 100 10.08 -20.06 -16.00
C ARG A 100 10.94 -18.82 -15.84
N ARG A 101 12.19 -18.96 -15.37
CA ARG A 101 13.14 -17.85 -15.24
C ARG A 101 13.56 -17.28 -16.60
N GLU A 102 13.84 -18.15 -17.57
CA GLU A 102 14.17 -17.73 -18.94
C GLU A 102 13.01 -16.96 -19.59
N HIS A 103 11.77 -17.46 -19.48
CA HIS A 103 10.58 -16.76 -19.96
C HIS A 103 10.41 -15.40 -19.28
N LEU A 104 10.64 -15.31 -17.96
CA LEU A 104 10.53 -14.05 -17.24
C LEU A 104 11.57 -13.01 -17.71
N VAL A 105 12.80 -13.42 -18.01
CA VAL A 105 13.84 -12.53 -18.56
C VAL A 105 13.47 -12.07 -19.97
N GLU A 106 12.95 -12.97 -20.80
CA GLU A 106 12.49 -12.64 -22.14
C GLU A 106 11.28 -11.69 -22.12
N LEU A 107 10.31 -11.92 -21.22
CA LEU A 107 9.17 -11.03 -21.01
C LEU A 107 9.61 -9.62 -20.62
N GLN A 108 10.57 -9.50 -19.71
CA GLN A 108 11.16 -8.20 -19.34
C GLN A 108 11.82 -7.50 -20.53
N THR A 109 12.55 -8.25 -21.35
CA THR A 109 13.27 -7.70 -22.50
C THR A 109 12.33 -7.26 -23.62
N VAL A 110 11.35 -8.10 -23.97
CA VAL A 110 10.47 -7.88 -25.13
C VAL A 110 9.34 -6.90 -24.82
N PHE A 111 8.76 -6.96 -23.61
CA PHE A 111 7.64 -6.10 -23.21
C PHE A 111 8.06 -4.91 -22.33
N GLY A 112 9.35 -4.78 -22.03
CA GLY A 112 9.89 -3.64 -21.29
C GLY A 112 9.57 -3.65 -19.79
N PHE A 113 9.25 -4.81 -19.21
CA PHE A 113 9.05 -4.89 -17.76
C PHE A 113 10.39 -4.73 -17.02
N GLN A 114 10.38 -3.95 -15.95
CA GLN A 114 11.56 -3.63 -15.17
C GLN A 114 11.45 -4.15 -13.74
N PRO A 115 12.52 -4.67 -13.14
CA PRO A 115 12.51 -5.07 -11.73
C PRO A 115 12.37 -3.83 -10.83
N PHE A 116 11.73 -4.00 -9.67
CA PHE A 116 11.68 -2.95 -8.66
C PHE A 116 13.05 -2.72 -8.03
N THR A 117 13.51 -1.46 -8.01
CA THR A 117 14.85 -1.09 -7.50
C THR A 117 14.75 -0.10 -6.34
N ILE A 118 15.88 0.16 -5.69
CA ILE A 118 15.98 1.22 -4.67
C ILE A 118 15.69 2.62 -5.24
N GLY A 119 15.96 2.84 -6.54
CA GLY A 119 15.63 4.08 -7.24
C GLY A 119 14.11 4.27 -7.31
N HIS A 120 13.40 3.22 -7.74
CA HIS A 120 11.93 3.19 -7.76
C HIS A 120 11.35 3.38 -6.35
N TYR A 121 11.94 2.75 -5.34
CA TYR A 121 11.51 2.93 -3.94
C TYR A 121 11.61 4.39 -3.49
N ARG A 122 12.73 5.09 -3.78
CA ARG A 122 12.90 6.50 -3.40
C ARG A 122 11.89 7.41 -4.11
N GLN A 123 11.67 7.19 -5.40
CA GLN A 123 10.68 7.93 -6.20
C GLN A 123 9.25 7.68 -5.69
N ALA A 124 8.93 6.42 -5.38
CA ALA A 124 7.65 6.03 -4.79
C ALA A 124 7.38 6.77 -3.49
N VAL A 125 8.34 6.79 -2.55
CA VAL A 125 8.16 7.52 -1.28
C VAL A 125 7.93 9.01 -1.53
N GLN A 126 8.66 9.62 -2.47
CA GLN A 126 8.48 11.04 -2.80
C GLN A 126 7.08 11.32 -3.37
N LEU A 127 6.64 10.55 -4.36
CA LEU A 127 5.30 10.65 -4.95
C LEU A 127 4.20 10.46 -3.90
N LEU A 128 4.34 9.44 -3.05
CA LEU A 128 3.36 9.14 -2.02
C LEU A 128 3.33 10.20 -0.91
N THR A 129 4.41 10.94 -0.68
CA THR A 129 4.44 11.96 0.38
C THR A 129 3.41 13.05 0.13
N GLU A 130 3.26 13.50 -1.12
CA GLU A 130 2.24 14.51 -1.49
C GLU A 130 0.81 13.99 -1.28
N LEU A 131 0.56 12.72 -1.64
CA LEU A 131 -0.73 12.08 -1.44
C LEU A 131 -1.00 11.85 0.06
N ALA A 132 0.03 11.51 0.84
CA ALA A 132 -0.06 11.28 2.28
C ALA A 132 -0.30 12.57 3.08
N MET A 133 -0.07 13.76 2.50
CA MET A 133 -0.51 15.02 3.10
C MET A 133 -2.03 15.19 3.06
N GLN A 134 -2.72 14.47 2.17
CA GLN A 134 -4.17 14.56 1.95
C GLN A 134 -4.93 13.39 2.58
N THR A 135 -4.25 12.30 2.92
CA THR A 135 -4.86 11.11 3.53
C THR A 135 -3.87 10.31 4.37
N ASP A 136 -4.35 9.73 5.46
CA ASP A 136 -3.62 8.77 6.29
C ASP A 136 -3.99 7.30 5.99
N LYS A 137 -4.91 7.07 5.03
CA LYS A 137 -5.36 5.73 4.64
C LYS A 137 -4.27 5.01 3.86
N GLY A 138 -3.60 4.05 4.51
CA GLY A 138 -2.53 3.25 3.92
C GLY A 138 -2.92 2.56 2.60
N ILE A 139 -4.16 2.08 2.49
CA ILE A 139 -4.68 1.45 1.28
C ILE A 139 -4.70 2.39 0.07
N VAL A 140 -4.97 3.68 0.27
CA VAL A 140 -5.01 4.67 -0.82
C VAL A 140 -3.61 4.88 -1.38
N LEU A 141 -2.61 4.99 -0.50
CA LEU A 141 -1.20 5.12 -0.88
C LEU A 141 -0.69 3.86 -1.57
N ALA A 142 -0.99 2.68 -1.02
CA ALA A 142 -0.57 1.41 -1.60
C ALA A 142 -1.16 1.20 -3.00
N ARG A 143 -2.45 1.53 -3.19
CA ARG A 143 -3.13 1.47 -4.50
C ARG A 143 -2.50 2.43 -5.51
N ALA A 144 -2.25 3.67 -5.10
CA ALA A 144 -1.61 4.68 -5.94
C ALA A 144 -0.20 4.24 -6.35
N LEU A 145 0.58 3.65 -5.44
CA LEU A 145 1.91 3.12 -5.74
C LEU A 145 1.84 1.97 -6.75
N ILE A 146 0.98 0.98 -6.53
CA ILE A 146 0.84 -0.17 -7.44
C ILE A 146 0.40 0.29 -8.84
N GLU A 147 -0.52 1.25 -8.91
CA GLU A 147 -0.93 1.83 -10.19
C GLU A 147 0.21 2.59 -10.87
N HIS A 148 0.99 3.38 -10.12
CA HIS A 148 2.15 4.11 -10.65
C HIS A 148 3.22 3.16 -11.21
N LEU A 149 3.57 2.10 -10.48
CA LEU A 149 4.54 1.10 -10.93
C LEU A 149 4.07 0.40 -12.21
N ARG A 150 2.80 0.00 -12.27
CA ARG A 150 2.23 -0.61 -13.49
C ARG A 150 2.29 0.32 -14.70
N ARG A 151 1.98 1.61 -14.52
CA ARG A 151 2.07 2.61 -15.61
C ARG A 151 3.50 2.77 -16.16
N GLN A 152 4.51 2.50 -15.33
CA GLN A 152 5.92 2.53 -15.72
C GLN A 152 6.48 1.16 -16.13
N SER A 153 5.63 0.14 -16.24
CA SER A 153 6.04 -1.26 -16.48
C SER A 153 7.03 -1.79 -15.43
N VAL A 154 7.01 -1.24 -14.21
CA VAL A 154 7.81 -1.75 -13.09
C VAL A 154 7.04 -2.88 -12.41
N ILE A 155 7.69 -4.03 -12.27
CA ILE A 155 7.15 -5.19 -11.57
C ILE A 155 6.88 -4.80 -10.13
N VAL A 156 5.64 -5.01 -9.68
CA VAL A 156 5.19 -4.70 -8.33
C VAL A 156 5.98 -5.55 -7.34
N PRO A 157 6.67 -4.95 -6.35
CA PRO A 157 7.41 -5.70 -5.36
C PRO A 157 6.47 -6.41 -4.39
N ALA A 158 7.03 -7.24 -3.50
CA ALA A 158 6.27 -7.80 -2.40
C ALA A 158 5.53 -6.69 -1.60
N LEU A 159 4.31 -7.00 -1.15
CA LEU A 159 3.43 -6.02 -0.49
C LEU A 159 4.08 -5.37 0.73
N ASN A 160 4.98 -6.06 1.44
CA ASN A 160 5.75 -5.48 2.54
C ASN A 160 6.62 -4.27 2.12
N ALA A 161 7.10 -4.21 0.88
CA ALA A 161 7.83 -3.07 0.35
C ALA A 161 6.90 -1.91 0.00
N VAL A 162 5.72 -2.21 -0.55
CA VAL A 162 4.65 -1.23 -0.83
C VAL A 162 4.16 -0.59 0.47
N GLU A 163 3.91 -1.41 1.51
CA GLU A 163 3.51 -0.96 2.83
C GLU A 163 4.57 -0.08 3.47
N ARG A 164 5.84 -0.50 3.39
CA ARG A 164 6.95 0.26 3.95
C ARG A 164 7.13 1.61 3.26
N ALA A 165 7.02 1.68 1.93
CA ALA A 165 7.08 2.94 1.20
C ALA A 165 5.92 3.87 1.60
N SER A 166 4.70 3.33 1.73
CA SER A 166 3.52 4.07 2.15
C SER A 166 3.63 4.57 3.59
N ALA A 167 4.10 3.73 4.52
CA ALA A 167 4.33 4.12 5.91
C ALA A 167 5.44 5.18 6.04
N GLU A 168 6.51 5.07 5.25
CA GLU A 168 7.55 6.09 5.16
C GLU A 168 7.00 7.40 4.61
N ALA A 169 6.13 7.36 3.60
CA ALA A 169 5.49 8.55 3.04
C ALA A 169 4.55 9.24 4.03
N ILE A 170 3.71 8.49 4.77
CA ILE A 170 2.87 9.03 5.86
C ILE A 170 3.75 9.68 6.91
N THR A 171 4.80 8.98 7.32
CA THR A 171 5.77 9.48 8.28
C THR A 171 6.34 10.81 7.78
N ARG A 172 6.84 10.86 6.54
CA ARG A 172 7.34 12.11 5.92
C ARG A 172 6.29 13.20 5.86
N ALA A 173 5.04 12.91 5.48
CA ALA A 173 3.96 13.89 5.45
C ALA A 173 3.71 14.53 6.83
N VAL A 174 3.73 13.72 7.90
CA VAL A 174 3.66 14.21 9.29
C VAL A 174 4.89 15.06 9.66
N PHE A 175 6.08 14.68 9.18
CA PHE A 175 7.30 15.51 9.31
C PHE A 175 7.24 16.82 8.48
N PHE A 176 6.37 16.94 7.46
CA PHE A 176 6.45 17.91 6.36
C PHE A 176 5.73 19.26 6.58
N ASN A 177 5.65 19.79 7.80
CA ASN A 177 5.52 21.25 7.91
C ASN A 177 6.88 21.89 7.54
N ARG A 178 7.04 22.28 6.25
CA ARG A 178 8.24 22.81 5.56
C ARG A 178 9.28 21.81 5.02
N LEU A 179 8.84 20.82 4.23
CA LEU A 179 9.70 20.06 3.30
C LEU A 179 10.89 19.28 3.89
N GLY A 180 10.96 19.09 5.22
CA GLY A 180 12.06 18.33 5.85
C GLY A 180 13.45 18.98 5.74
N GLU A 181 13.57 20.20 5.22
CA GLU A 181 14.86 20.91 5.13
C GLU A 181 15.15 21.66 6.44
N ILE A 182 16.16 21.20 7.18
CA ILE A 182 16.75 21.97 8.28
C ILE A 182 17.74 22.97 7.68
N ARG A 183 17.24 24.12 7.24
CA ARG A 183 18.07 25.24 6.75
C ARG A 183 18.77 26.05 7.86
N ASP A 184 18.67 25.60 9.11
CA ASP A 184 19.30 26.28 10.24
C ASP A 184 20.80 26.05 10.23
N ARG A 185 21.56 27.15 10.30
CA ARG A 185 23.02 27.15 10.11
C ARG A 185 23.80 26.51 11.27
N SER A 186 23.19 26.30 12.44
CA SER A 186 23.88 25.74 13.62
C SER A 186 23.30 24.39 14.06
N PHE A 187 24.18 23.48 14.46
CA PHE A 187 23.84 22.15 14.98
C PHE A 187 22.84 22.18 16.14
N GLU A 188 22.94 23.18 17.02
CA GLU A 188 22.01 23.34 18.14
C GLU A 188 20.57 23.63 17.67
N GLN A 189 20.38 24.47 16.65
CA GLN A 189 19.04 24.77 16.13
C GLN A 189 18.40 23.54 15.47
N GLN A 190 19.21 22.70 14.81
CA GLN A 190 18.76 21.42 14.27
C GLN A 190 18.34 20.46 15.39
N ARG A 191 19.13 20.39 16.47
CA ARG A 191 18.85 19.59 17.66
C ARG A 191 17.60 20.07 18.38
N TYR A 192 17.41 21.38 18.56
CA TYR A 192 16.21 21.95 19.17
C TYR A 192 14.95 21.65 18.35
N ARG A 193 15.01 21.70 17.02
CA ARG A 193 13.86 21.30 16.17
C ARG A 193 13.58 19.79 16.21
N ALA A 194 14.60 18.94 16.15
CA ALA A 194 14.43 17.50 16.29
C ALA A 194 13.87 17.11 17.68
N SER A 195 14.34 17.77 18.74
CA SER A 195 13.81 17.61 20.10
C SER A 195 12.39 18.16 20.24
N GLY A 196 12.08 19.30 19.61
CA GLY A 196 10.73 19.87 19.57
C GLY A 196 9.73 18.97 18.87
N LEU A 197 10.14 18.28 17.81
CA LEU A 197 9.31 17.29 17.14
C LEU A 197 9.05 16.06 18.01
N ASN A 198 10.08 15.51 18.66
CA ASN A 198 9.88 14.43 19.63
C ASN A 198 8.91 14.85 20.72
N LEU A 199 8.99 16.12 21.18
CA LEU A 199 8.07 16.66 22.15
C LEU A 199 6.64 16.76 21.62
N VAL A 200 6.43 17.24 20.39
CA VAL A 200 5.10 17.34 19.77
C VAL A 200 4.50 15.95 19.54
N THR A 201 5.26 15.01 18.99
CA THR A 201 4.81 13.63 18.80
C THR A 201 4.48 12.97 20.14
N ALA A 202 5.34 13.14 21.15
CA ALA A 202 5.06 12.64 22.50
C ALA A 202 3.82 13.31 23.10
N ALA A 203 3.60 14.60 22.86
CA ALA A 203 2.42 15.33 23.32
C ALA A 203 1.14 14.84 22.64
N ILE A 204 1.17 14.56 21.33
CA ILE A 204 0.03 13.98 20.58
C ILE A 204 -0.27 12.58 21.12
N VAL A 205 0.74 11.72 21.25
CA VAL A 205 0.58 10.36 21.78
C VAL A 205 0.01 10.40 23.19
N LEU A 206 0.54 11.27 24.06
CA LEU A 206 0.06 11.42 25.43
C LEU A 206 -1.39 11.90 25.45
N TRP A 207 -1.72 12.94 24.67
CA TRP A 207 -3.07 13.47 24.57
C TRP A 207 -4.05 12.39 24.10
N ASN A 208 -3.72 11.70 23.00
CA ASN A 208 -4.56 10.66 22.44
C ASN A 208 -4.75 9.49 23.40
N THR A 209 -3.69 9.04 24.06
CA THR A 209 -3.77 7.94 25.04
C THR A 209 -4.73 8.29 26.18
N VAL A 210 -4.59 9.50 26.75
CA VAL A 210 -5.45 9.98 27.83
C VAL A 210 -6.90 10.17 27.38
N TYR A 211 -7.15 10.75 26.21
CA TYR A 211 -8.52 11.04 25.76
C TYR A 211 -9.23 9.84 25.18
N LEU A 212 -8.53 8.89 24.56
CA LEU A 212 -9.11 7.61 24.13
C LEU A 212 -9.57 6.79 25.34
N GLU A 213 -8.79 6.73 26.40
CA GLU A 213 -9.19 6.07 27.66
C GLU A 213 -10.44 6.75 28.26
N ARG A 214 -10.45 8.09 28.33
CA ARG A 214 -11.61 8.84 28.81
C ARG A 214 -12.85 8.63 27.94
N ALA A 215 -12.68 8.59 26.63
CA ALA A 215 -13.77 8.34 25.69
C ALA A 215 -14.32 6.92 25.87
N ALA A 216 -13.47 5.89 25.94
CA ALA A 216 -13.88 4.52 26.19
C ALA A 216 -14.66 4.39 27.51
N ASN A 217 -14.18 5.00 28.59
CA ASN A 217 -14.87 4.99 29.88
C ASN A 217 -16.21 5.74 29.85
N ALA A 218 -16.30 6.86 29.13
CA ALA A 218 -17.56 7.58 28.95
C ALA A 218 -18.57 6.74 28.16
N LEU A 219 -18.16 6.06 27.08
CA LEU A 219 -19.02 5.17 26.30
C LEU A 219 -19.57 4.03 27.16
N ARG A 220 -18.71 3.38 27.96
CA ARG A 220 -19.13 2.34 28.93
C ARG A 220 -20.15 2.88 29.93
N GLY A 221 -19.92 4.07 30.48
CA GLY A 221 -20.83 4.72 31.44
C GLY A 221 -22.20 5.07 30.86
N HIS A 222 -22.32 5.23 29.54
CA HIS A 222 -23.59 5.45 28.83
C HIS A 222 -24.21 4.14 28.30
N GLY A 223 -23.68 2.98 28.71
CA GLY A 223 -24.22 1.66 28.33
C GLY A 223 -23.83 1.17 26.93
N GLN A 224 -22.88 1.82 26.25
CA GLN A 224 -22.35 1.30 25.00
C GLN A 224 -21.29 0.22 25.25
N ALA A 225 -21.42 -0.91 24.54
CA ALA A 225 -20.44 -1.99 24.61
C ALA A 225 -19.14 -1.57 23.89
N VAL A 226 -18.03 -1.54 24.64
CA VAL A 226 -16.69 -1.31 24.12
C VAL A 226 -15.90 -2.60 24.29
N ASP A 227 -15.45 -3.22 23.19
CA ASP A 227 -14.66 -4.44 23.22
C ASP A 227 -13.19 -4.13 23.55
N ASP A 228 -12.73 -4.61 24.71
CA ASP A 228 -11.36 -4.43 25.19
C ASP A 228 -10.32 -5.10 24.28
N GLY A 229 -10.70 -6.18 23.59
CA GLY A 229 -9.87 -6.85 22.61
C GLY A 229 -9.59 -5.98 21.38
N LEU A 230 -10.47 -5.01 21.08
CA LEU A 230 -10.27 -4.08 19.96
C LEU A 230 -9.44 -2.86 20.35
N LEU A 231 -9.46 -2.45 21.63
CA LEU A 231 -8.70 -1.28 22.11
C LEU A 231 -7.20 -1.41 21.86
N GLN A 232 -6.65 -2.64 21.92
CA GLN A 232 -5.25 -2.87 21.63
C GLN A 232 -4.86 -2.44 20.22
N TYR A 233 -5.78 -2.45 19.24
CA TYR A 233 -5.48 -2.10 17.85
C TYR A 233 -5.62 -0.61 17.55
N LEU A 234 -6.12 0.20 18.50
CA LEU A 234 -6.18 1.65 18.34
C LEU A 234 -4.76 2.25 18.27
N SER A 235 -4.59 3.22 17.39
CA SER A 235 -3.34 3.96 17.22
C SER A 235 -3.43 5.30 17.96
N PRO A 236 -2.51 5.60 18.90
CA PRO A 236 -2.46 6.90 19.56
C PRO A 236 -1.85 7.99 18.66
N LEU A 237 -1.57 7.69 17.38
CA LEU A 237 -1.01 8.66 16.43
C LEU A 237 -2.09 9.34 15.55
N GLY A 238 -3.37 9.01 15.71
CA GLY A 238 -4.43 9.64 14.93
C GLY A 238 -4.52 11.15 15.18
N TRP A 239 -4.52 11.95 14.11
CA TRP A 239 -4.39 13.41 14.20
C TRP A 239 -5.48 14.18 13.45
N GLU A 240 -6.52 13.52 12.92
CA GLU A 240 -7.65 14.18 12.25
C GLU A 240 -8.35 15.23 13.13
N HIS A 241 -8.33 15.03 14.45
CA HIS A 241 -8.92 15.95 15.43
C HIS A 241 -7.94 17.04 15.91
N ILE A 242 -6.71 17.04 15.41
CA ILE A 242 -5.64 17.97 15.74
C ILE A 242 -5.32 18.78 14.49
N ASN A 243 -5.63 20.07 14.51
CA ASN A 243 -5.17 20.93 13.44
C ASN A 243 -3.67 21.19 13.62
N LEU A 244 -2.83 20.68 12.73
CA LEU A 244 -1.37 20.86 12.72
C LEU A 244 -0.91 22.10 11.94
N THR A 245 -1.84 22.80 11.28
CA THR A 245 -1.52 23.95 10.41
C THR A 245 -2.50 25.11 10.60
N GLY A 246 -2.03 26.34 10.44
CA GLY A 246 -2.83 27.57 10.60
C GLY A 246 -2.42 28.43 11.79
N ASP A 247 -3.13 29.54 11.98
CA ASP A 247 -2.85 30.50 13.06
C ASP A 247 -3.54 30.08 14.36
N TYR A 248 -2.74 29.80 15.38
CA TYR A 248 -3.24 29.44 16.70
C TYR A 248 -3.49 30.69 17.54
N LEU A 249 -4.75 31.08 17.65
CA LEU A 249 -5.18 32.14 18.55
C LEU A 249 -5.39 31.56 19.96
N TRP A 250 -4.39 31.72 20.82
CA TRP A 250 -4.49 31.37 22.24
C TRP A 250 -5.35 32.41 22.96
N ARG A 251 -6.67 32.22 22.97
CA ARG A 251 -7.56 33.01 23.84
C ARG A 251 -7.27 32.61 25.29
N SER A 252 -6.61 33.50 26.03
CA SER A 252 -6.13 33.33 27.41
C SER A 252 -7.20 33.05 28.47
N SER A 253 -8.49 32.99 28.11
CA SER A 253 -9.62 32.85 29.02
C SER A 253 -10.04 31.40 29.34
N ALA A 254 -9.63 30.40 28.54
CA ALA A 254 -9.95 28.99 28.80
C ALA A 254 -8.79 28.26 29.51
N LYS A 255 -8.39 28.71 30.70
CA LYS A 255 -7.45 27.96 31.53
C LYS A 255 -8.14 26.70 32.04
N ILE A 256 -7.83 25.56 31.43
CA ILE A 256 -8.15 24.26 32.01
C ILE A 256 -7.35 24.17 33.32
N GLY A 257 -8.04 24.04 34.46
CA GLY A 257 -7.38 23.95 35.76
C GLY A 257 -6.40 22.77 35.82
N ALA A 258 -5.39 22.84 36.69
CA ALA A 258 -4.43 21.75 36.86
C ALA A 258 -5.16 20.42 37.13
N GLY A 259 -4.80 19.37 36.40
CA GLY A 259 -5.43 18.05 36.50
C GLY A 259 -6.84 17.94 35.90
N LYS A 260 -7.39 19.02 35.32
CA LYS A 260 -8.66 18.98 34.59
C LYS A 260 -8.41 18.70 33.10
N PHE A 261 -9.41 18.13 32.44
CA PHE A 261 -9.38 17.81 31.02
C PHE A 261 -10.40 18.66 30.27
N ARG A 262 -10.19 18.86 28.97
CA ARG A 262 -11.23 19.39 28.09
C ARG A 262 -12.44 18.44 28.11
N PRO A 263 -13.66 19.00 27.98
CA PRO A 263 -14.85 18.18 27.87
C PRO A 263 -14.77 17.29 26.61
N LEU A 264 -15.28 16.07 26.72
CA LEU A 264 -15.51 15.20 25.57
C LEU A 264 -16.62 15.79 24.70
N ARG A 265 -16.65 15.45 23.42
CA ARG A 265 -17.78 15.78 22.55
C ARG A 265 -19.04 15.05 23.08
N PRO A 266 -20.21 15.69 23.05
CA PRO A 266 -21.45 15.03 23.44
C PRO A 266 -21.69 13.81 22.53
N LEU A 267 -22.13 12.71 23.12
CA LEU A 267 -22.56 11.54 22.37
C LEU A 267 -23.81 11.92 21.60
N GLN A 268 -23.84 11.67 20.29
CA GLN A 268 -25.07 11.80 19.52
C GLN A 268 -26.05 10.73 20.03
N PRO A 269 -27.31 11.10 20.33
CA PRO A 269 -28.34 10.11 20.64
C PRO A 269 -28.50 9.17 19.43
N ALA A 270 -28.61 7.87 19.71
CA ALA A 270 -28.86 6.84 18.71
C ALA A 270 -30.23 7.02 18.05
#